data_AF-A0A7S7AY29-F1
#
_entry.id   AF-A0A7S7AY29-F1
#
_cell.length_a   1.000
_cell.length_b   1.000
_cell.length_c   1.000
_cell.angle_alpha   90.00
_cell.angle_beta   90.00
_cell.angle_gamma   90.00
#
_symmetry.space_group_name_H-M   'P 1'
#
loop_
_entity.id
_entity.type
_entity.pdbx_description
1 polymer ?
#
loop_
_entity_poly.entity_id
_entity_poly.type
_entity_poly.pdbx_seq_one_letter_code
_entity_poly.pdbx_strand_id
1 'polypeptide(L)'
;MNLEHIDKYISWKNKWLNKSSLDLFQYISFNMHPDDILIAGKLLFPDIIQVDNCILLKTNYCEEVYKSIKAQYDNNHQKIEYEINRIHLYDIFAHCIDNVSDTSFKEIATLLQFSWKIYFKEILPNKRVIVEHIDNQIEYGNILTFYSDEC
;
A
#
# COMPACT_ATOMS: atom_id res chain seq x y z
N MET A 1 -10.14 -11.25 1.82
CA MET A 1 -11.06 -10.11 2.01
C MET A 1 -12.46 -10.56 1.65
N ASN A 2 -13.43 -10.39 2.55
CA ASN A 2 -14.83 -10.75 2.34
C ASN A 2 -15.67 -9.47 2.25
N LEU A 3 -16.42 -9.27 1.16
CA LEU A 3 -17.24 -8.06 0.94
C LEU A 3 -18.30 -7.87 2.02
N GLU A 4 -18.78 -8.96 2.61
CA GLU A 4 -19.80 -8.92 3.67
C GLU A 4 -19.25 -8.41 5.01
N HIS A 5 -17.96 -8.05 5.09
CA HIS A 5 -17.34 -7.40 6.25
C HIS A 5 -16.95 -5.93 5.97
N ILE A 6 -17.24 -5.39 4.78
CA ILE A 6 -16.92 -4.02 4.42
C ILE A 6 -18.13 -3.13 4.68
N ASP A 7 -18.07 -2.30 5.73
CA ASP A 7 -19.18 -1.44 6.18
C ASP A 7 -19.78 -0.59 5.06
N LYS A 8 -18.93 -0.04 4.17
CA LYS A 8 -19.38 0.72 3.01
C LYS A 8 -20.24 -0.11 2.05
N TYR A 9 -19.85 -1.37 1.79
CA TYR A 9 -20.58 -2.29 0.92
C TYR A 9 -21.90 -2.73 1.58
N ILE A 10 -21.85 -3.08 2.86
CA ILE A 10 -23.04 -3.48 3.66
C ILE A 10 -24.07 -2.33 3.69
N SER A 11 -23.61 -1.11 3.99
CA SER A 11 -24.44 0.09 4.03
C SER A 11 -25.08 0.38 2.67
N TRP A 12 -24.31 0.29 1.58
CA TRP A 12 -24.85 0.42 0.23
C TRP A 12 -25.92 -0.63 -0.07
N LYS A 13 -25.64 -1.92 0.18
CA LYS A 13 -26.55 -3.05 -0.08
C LYS A 13 -27.86 -2.93 0.72
N ASN A 14 -27.80 -2.39 1.94
CA ASN A 14 -28.96 -2.19 2.81
C ASN A 14 -29.91 -1.07 2.35
N LYS A 15 -29.48 -0.15 1.46
CA LYS A 15 -30.34 0.89 0.89
C LYS A 15 -31.33 0.36 -0.15
N TRP A 16 -31.14 -0.88 -0.63
CA TRP A 16 -31.96 -1.48 -1.67
C TRP A 16 -33.02 -2.43 -1.09
N LEU A 17 -34.24 -2.32 -1.62
CA LEU A 17 -35.36 -3.19 -1.25
C LEU A 17 -35.16 -4.63 -1.70
N ASN A 18 -34.68 -4.83 -2.93
CA ASN A 18 -34.32 -6.14 -3.46
C ASN A 18 -32.80 -6.28 -3.54
N LYS A 19 -32.26 -7.28 -2.84
CA LYS A 19 -30.82 -7.53 -2.73
C LYS A 19 -30.35 -8.71 -3.59
N SER A 20 -31.25 -9.42 -4.28
CA SER A 20 -30.93 -10.68 -4.96
C SER A 20 -29.96 -10.53 -6.14
N SER A 21 -29.90 -9.35 -6.75
CA SER A 21 -28.99 -9.03 -7.85
C SER A 21 -27.80 -8.14 -7.45
N LEU A 22 -27.65 -7.82 -6.16
CA LEU A 22 -26.59 -6.93 -5.70
C LEU A 22 -25.32 -7.73 -5.37
N ASP A 23 -24.34 -7.59 -6.24
CA ASP A 23 -23.01 -8.19 -6.13
C ASP A 23 -21.90 -7.13 -6.23
N LEU A 24 -20.65 -7.60 -6.29
CA LEU A 24 -19.47 -6.76 -6.48
C LEU A 24 -19.55 -5.91 -7.75
N PHE A 25 -19.97 -6.50 -8.87
CA PHE A 25 -20.00 -5.81 -10.15
C PHE A 25 -21.04 -4.70 -10.15
N GLN A 26 -22.20 -4.92 -9.51
CA GLN A 26 -23.18 -3.86 -9.31
C GLN A 26 -22.61 -2.75 -8.42
N TYR A 27 -21.96 -3.08 -7.30
CA TYR A 27 -21.35 -2.04 -6.46
C TYR A 27 -20.35 -1.19 -7.24
N ILE A 28 -19.45 -1.81 -8.00
CA ILE A 28 -18.47 -1.10 -8.84
C ILE A 28 -19.19 -0.21 -9.86
N SER A 29 -20.17 -0.76 -10.58
CA SER A 29 -20.93 -0.02 -11.61
C SER A 29 -21.64 1.22 -11.07
N PHE A 30 -22.09 1.20 -9.80
CA PHE A 30 -22.80 2.32 -9.20
C PHE A 30 -21.89 3.33 -8.50
N ASN A 31 -20.71 2.91 -8.02
CA ASN A 31 -19.94 3.70 -7.05
C ASN A 31 -18.51 4.03 -7.50
N MET A 32 -18.03 3.49 -8.62
CA MET A 32 -16.63 3.66 -9.05
C MET A 32 -16.57 4.12 -10.50
N HIS A 33 -15.76 5.15 -10.74
CA HIS A 33 -15.32 5.48 -12.08
C HIS A 33 -14.18 4.50 -12.48
N PRO A 34 -14.06 4.09 -13.76
CA PRO A 34 -12.95 3.25 -14.19
C PRO A 34 -11.57 3.81 -13.82
N ASP A 35 -11.42 5.13 -13.83
CA ASP A 35 -10.16 5.78 -13.43
C ASP A 35 -9.82 5.59 -11.95
N ASP A 36 -10.82 5.40 -11.07
CA ASP A 36 -10.56 5.10 -9.65
C ASP A 36 -9.77 3.79 -9.51
N ILE A 37 -10.02 2.82 -10.39
CA ILE A 37 -9.26 1.55 -10.43
C ILE A 37 -7.82 1.80 -10.90
N LEU A 38 -7.62 2.67 -11.88
CA LEU A 38 -6.27 3.01 -12.36
C LEU A 38 -5.46 3.73 -11.28
N ILE A 39 -6.09 4.67 -10.57
CA ILE A 39 -5.48 5.42 -9.46
C ILE A 39 -5.16 4.47 -8.30
N ALA A 40 -6.14 3.68 -7.84
CA ALA A 40 -5.93 2.71 -6.75
C ALA A 40 -4.92 1.61 -7.14
N GLY A 41 -4.86 1.27 -8.43
CA GLY A 41 -3.87 0.34 -8.97
C GLY A 41 -2.43 0.77 -8.73
N LYS A 42 -2.15 2.09 -8.63
CA LYS A 42 -0.82 2.60 -8.27
C LYS A 42 -0.41 2.27 -6.83
N LEU A 43 -1.36 2.01 -5.93
CA LEU A 43 -1.02 1.48 -4.60
C LEU A 43 -0.61 0.01 -4.69
N LEU A 44 -1.27 -0.79 -5.53
CA LEU A 44 -0.96 -2.22 -5.70
C LEU A 44 0.35 -2.43 -6.49
N PHE A 45 0.65 -1.53 -7.43
CA PHE A 45 1.78 -1.60 -8.35
C PHE A 45 2.52 -0.24 -8.38
N PRO A 46 3.32 0.04 -7.33
CA PRO A 46 3.93 1.36 -7.15
C PRO A 46 4.99 1.65 -8.21
N ASP A 47 5.17 2.93 -8.51
CA ASP A 47 6.32 3.39 -9.28
C ASP A 47 7.57 3.37 -8.41
N ILE A 48 8.63 2.78 -8.94
CA ILE A 48 9.94 2.74 -8.30
C ILE A 48 10.98 3.46 -9.15
N ILE A 49 12.06 3.88 -8.50
CA ILE A 49 13.27 4.38 -9.14
C ILE A 49 14.49 3.65 -8.57
N GLN A 50 15.60 3.66 -9.31
CA GLN A 50 16.88 3.11 -8.86
C GLN A 50 17.90 4.22 -8.69
N VAL A 51 18.49 4.34 -7.50
CA VAL A 51 19.48 5.37 -7.15
C VAL A 51 20.57 4.72 -6.32
N ASP A 52 21.82 4.77 -6.77
CA ASP A 52 22.98 4.15 -6.10
C ASP A 52 22.69 2.73 -5.58
N ASN A 53 22.23 1.84 -6.47
CA ASN A 53 21.80 0.47 -6.20
C ASN A 53 20.55 0.29 -5.31
N CYS A 54 20.06 1.33 -4.64
CA CYS A 54 18.79 1.31 -3.93
C CYS A 54 17.60 1.23 -4.89
N ILE A 55 16.52 0.60 -4.46
CA ILE A 55 15.20 0.60 -5.06
C ILE A 55 14.27 1.42 -4.17
N LEU A 56 13.81 2.56 -4.68
CA LEU A 56 13.06 3.53 -3.89
C LEU A 56 11.68 3.77 -4.48
N LEU A 57 10.68 3.97 -3.61
CA LEU A 57 9.36 4.46 -3.99
C LEU A 57 9.49 5.85 -4.60
N LYS A 58 9.02 5.99 -5.84
CA LYS A 58 9.10 7.26 -6.57
C LYS A 58 8.36 8.39 -5.83
N THR A 59 7.24 8.08 -5.20
CA THR A 59 6.42 9.04 -4.46
C THR A 59 7.09 9.57 -3.19
N ASN A 60 8.00 8.79 -2.60
CA ASN A 60 8.67 9.14 -1.35
C ASN A 60 10.08 9.71 -1.58
N TYR A 61 10.62 9.56 -2.78
CA TYR A 61 11.96 10.02 -3.09
C TYR A 61 12.04 11.55 -3.17
N CYS A 62 12.91 12.10 -2.33
CA CYS A 62 13.39 13.47 -2.41
C CYS A 62 14.91 13.44 -2.30
N GLU A 63 15.64 14.10 -3.21
CA GLU A 63 17.11 14.04 -3.26
C GLU A 63 17.76 14.51 -1.96
N GLU A 64 17.22 15.56 -1.33
CA GLU A 64 17.74 16.10 -0.07
C GLU A 64 17.54 15.10 1.08
N VAL A 65 16.35 14.51 1.18
CA VAL A 65 16.03 13.48 2.19
C VAL A 65 16.90 12.24 1.98
N TYR A 66 17.05 11.80 0.74
CA TYR A 66 17.91 10.67 0.38
C TYR A 66 19.35 10.90 0.81
N LYS A 67 19.94 12.05 0.50
CA LYS A 67 21.32 12.38 0.90
C LYS A 67 21.49 12.41 2.42
N SER A 68 20.50 12.95 3.14
CA SER A 68 20.50 12.97 4.61
C SER A 68 20.48 11.55 5.20
N ILE A 69 19.55 10.72 4.73
CA ILE A 69 19.40 9.32 5.20
C ILE A 69 20.64 8.50 4.82
N LYS A 70 21.17 8.67 3.60
CA LYS A 70 22.39 7.98 3.15
C LYS A 70 23.59 8.29 4.04
N ALA A 71 23.76 9.56 4.43
CA ALA A 71 24.81 9.97 5.36
C ALA A 71 24.60 9.39 6.77
N GLN A 72 23.35 9.34 7.24
CA GLN A 72 23.01 8.79 8.56
C GLN A 72 23.32 7.29 8.67
N TYR A 73 23.15 6.53 7.59
CA TYR A 73 23.30 5.07 7.58
C TYR A 73 24.59 4.57 6.92
N ASP A 74 25.60 5.42 6.73
CA ASP A 74 26.90 5.06 6.15
C ASP A 74 26.79 4.25 4.84
N ASN A 75 25.88 4.66 3.94
CA ASN A 75 25.59 3.96 2.67
C ASN A 75 25.00 2.55 2.80
N ASN A 76 24.44 2.17 3.96
CA ASN A 76 23.73 0.90 4.09
C ASN A 76 22.41 0.94 3.28
N HIS A 77 22.40 0.34 2.09
CA HIS A 77 21.27 0.39 1.16
C HIS A 77 19.99 -0.16 1.79
N GLN A 78 20.08 -1.26 2.52
CA GLN A 78 18.93 -1.90 3.16
C GLN A 78 18.21 -0.94 4.13
N LYS A 79 18.97 -0.24 4.99
CA LYS A 79 18.41 0.74 5.92
C LYS A 79 17.87 1.98 5.22
N ILE A 80 18.55 2.45 4.17
CA ILE A 80 18.10 3.59 3.37
C ILE A 80 16.76 3.28 2.70
N GLU A 81 16.66 2.11 2.05
CA GLU A 81 15.42 1.64 1.42
C GLU A 81 14.32 1.46 2.45
N TYR A 82 14.60 0.80 3.58
CA TYR A 82 13.64 0.59 4.65
C TYR A 82 12.99 1.91 5.12
N GLU A 83 13.78 2.96 5.31
CA GLU A 83 13.29 4.26 5.76
C GLU A 83 12.55 5.04 4.66
N ILE A 84 13.11 5.14 3.46
CA ILE A 84 12.50 5.93 2.37
C ILE A 84 11.22 5.26 1.86
N ASN A 85 11.19 3.93 1.79
CA ASN A 85 10.05 3.19 1.26
C ASN A 85 8.92 3.03 2.29
N ARG A 86 9.10 3.53 3.51
CA ARG A 86 8.11 3.45 4.58
C ARG A 86 6.89 4.30 4.25
N ILE A 87 5.71 3.69 4.28
CA ILE A 87 4.43 4.36 4.15
C ILE A 87 3.57 4.03 5.38
N HIS A 88 2.99 5.05 5.99
CA HIS A 88 1.90 4.90 6.94
C HIS A 88 0.58 4.83 6.18
N LEU A 89 -0.17 3.73 6.31
CA LEU A 89 -1.42 3.59 5.56
C LEU A 89 -2.44 4.68 5.92
N TYR A 90 -2.44 5.18 7.15
CA TYR A 90 -3.31 6.27 7.57
C TYR A 90 -3.11 7.56 6.77
N ASP A 91 -1.88 7.86 6.36
CA ASP A 91 -1.57 9.07 5.58
C ASP A 91 -2.19 9.03 4.18
N ILE A 92 -2.27 7.84 3.58
CA ILE A 92 -2.90 7.64 2.27
C ILE A 92 -4.40 7.96 2.33
N PHE A 93 -5.04 7.64 3.45
CA PHE A 93 -6.48 7.76 3.64
C PHE A 93 -6.87 8.89 4.60
N ALA A 94 -5.98 9.85 4.89
CA ALA A 94 -6.15 10.86 5.94
C ALA A 94 -7.46 11.68 5.81
N HIS A 95 -8.00 11.82 4.61
CA HIS A 95 -9.24 12.55 4.32
C HIS A 95 -10.49 11.64 4.19
N CYS A 96 -10.34 10.34 4.44
CA CYS A 96 -11.36 9.32 4.26
C CYS A 96 -11.46 8.37 5.47
N ILE A 97 -11.12 8.86 6.67
CA ILE A 97 -11.06 8.04 7.90
C ILE A 97 -12.40 7.91 8.64
N ASP A 98 -13.42 8.68 8.24
CA ASP A 98 -14.72 8.67 8.93
C ASP A 98 -15.38 7.29 8.86
N ASN A 99 -15.61 6.68 10.02
CA ASN A 99 -16.23 5.36 10.18
C ASN A 99 -15.49 4.22 9.47
N VAL A 100 -14.16 4.28 9.37
CA VAL A 100 -13.33 3.17 8.87
C VAL A 100 -12.77 2.38 10.04
N SER A 101 -12.98 1.06 10.04
CA SER A 101 -12.44 0.18 11.07
C SER A 101 -10.92 0.00 10.93
N ASP A 102 -10.21 -0.15 12.05
CA ASP A 102 -8.77 -0.54 12.05
C ASP A 102 -8.52 -1.86 11.30
N THR A 103 -9.53 -2.75 11.28
CA THR A 103 -9.49 -4.00 10.53
C THR A 103 -9.35 -3.73 9.02
N SER A 104 -9.99 -2.69 8.50
CA SER A 104 -9.87 -2.30 7.09
C SER A 104 -8.44 -1.90 6.74
N PHE A 105 -7.76 -1.12 7.60
CA PHE A 105 -6.36 -0.76 7.37
C PHE A 105 -5.44 -1.97 7.38
N LYS A 106 -5.68 -2.93 8.30
CA LYS A 106 -4.92 -4.18 8.35
C LYS A 106 -5.13 -5.05 7.11
N GLU A 107 -6.37 -5.16 6.63
CA GLU A 107 -6.68 -5.89 5.40
C GLU A 107 -6.05 -5.23 4.16
N ILE A 108 -6.08 -3.90 4.08
CA ILE A 108 -5.41 -3.14 3.01
C ILE A 108 -3.90 -3.38 3.08
N ALA A 109 -3.27 -3.29 4.25
CA ALA A 109 -1.84 -3.51 4.40
C ALA A 109 -1.44 -4.94 3.96
N THR A 110 -2.24 -5.93 4.32
CA THR A 110 -2.03 -7.33 3.90
C THR A 110 -2.16 -7.48 2.37
N LEU A 111 -3.17 -6.85 1.77
CA LEU A 111 -3.36 -6.85 0.32
C LEU A 111 -2.19 -6.19 -0.41
N LEU A 112 -1.77 -5.00 0.03
CA LEU A 112 -0.63 -4.29 -0.56
C LEU A 112 0.67 -5.08 -0.41
N GLN A 113 0.93 -5.65 0.77
CA GLN A 113 2.12 -6.48 1.00
C GLN A 113 2.16 -7.66 0.03
N PHE A 114 1.02 -8.34 -0.16
CA PHE A 114 0.90 -9.45 -1.09
C PHE A 114 1.12 -9.00 -2.55
N SER A 115 0.47 -7.92 -2.97
CA SER A 115 0.61 -7.36 -4.31
C SER A 115 2.05 -6.95 -4.61
N TRP A 116 2.72 -6.26 -3.69
CA TRP A 116 4.11 -5.84 -3.85
C TRP A 116 5.08 -7.02 -3.93
N LYS A 117 4.85 -8.08 -3.13
CA LYS A 117 5.64 -9.32 -3.22
C LYS A 117 5.57 -9.97 -4.60
N ILE A 118 4.41 -9.93 -5.26
CA ILE A 118 4.24 -10.46 -6.62
C ILE A 118 4.85 -9.50 -7.62
N TYR A 119 4.52 -8.22 -7.51
CA TYR A 119 4.97 -7.18 -8.42
C TYR A 119 6.49 -7.11 -8.50
N PHE A 120 7.19 -7.06 -7.36
CA PHE A 120 8.65 -7.00 -7.35
C PHE A 120 9.31 -8.27 -7.88
N LYS A 121 8.71 -9.45 -7.70
CA LYS A 121 9.22 -10.68 -8.34
C LYS A 121 9.15 -10.60 -9.87
N GLU A 122 8.10 -9.97 -10.40
CA GLU A 122 7.91 -9.80 -11.83
C GLU A 122 8.88 -8.77 -12.41
N ILE A 123 8.98 -7.58 -11.79
CA ILE A 123 9.76 -6.47 -12.37
C ILE A 123 11.24 -6.48 -11.97
N LEU A 124 11.62 -7.21 -10.92
CA LEU A 124 12.98 -7.31 -10.40
C LEU A 124 13.35 -8.78 -10.09
N PRO A 125 13.29 -9.69 -11.09
CA PRO A 125 13.41 -11.14 -10.86
C PRO A 125 14.76 -11.57 -10.26
N ASN A 126 15.80 -10.75 -10.45
CA ASN A 126 17.16 -11.01 -9.98
C ASN A 126 17.48 -10.36 -8.63
N LYS A 127 16.51 -9.66 -8.01
CA LYS A 127 16.69 -9.04 -6.69
C LYS A 127 15.71 -9.65 -5.69
N ARG A 128 16.21 -10.00 -4.51
CA ARG A 128 15.35 -10.43 -3.40
C ARG A 128 14.82 -9.20 -2.69
N VAL A 129 13.59 -8.80 -3.02
CA VAL A 129 12.90 -7.71 -2.32
C VAL A 129 12.06 -8.29 -1.18
N ILE A 130 12.31 -7.82 0.03
CA ILE A 130 11.53 -8.10 1.23
C ILE A 130 10.50 -6.99 1.38
N VAL A 131 9.23 -7.37 1.54
CA VAL A 131 8.12 -6.44 1.80
C VAL A 131 7.57 -6.72 3.19
N GLU A 132 7.62 -5.72 4.06
CA GLU A 132 7.25 -5.82 5.46
C GLU A 132 6.00 -5.01 5.74
N HIS A 133 5.05 -5.64 6.43
CA HIS A 133 3.93 -4.98 7.06
C HIS A 133 4.17 -5.00 8.56
N ILE A 134 4.21 -3.82 9.17
CA ILE A 134 4.42 -3.63 10.59
C ILE A 134 3.09 -3.12 11.16
N ASP A 135 2.52 -3.90 12.08
CA ASP A 135 1.33 -3.54 12.86
C ASP A 135 1.84 -3.02 14.21
N ASN A 136 2.17 -1.73 14.26
CA ASN A 136 2.73 -1.10 15.46
C ASN A 136 1.88 0.09 15.89
N GLN A 137 1.08 -0.12 16.94
CA GLN A 137 0.22 0.93 17.49
C GLN A 137 1.00 2.10 18.11
N ILE A 138 2.29 1.93 18.42
CA ILE A 138 3.15 2.99 18.95
C ILE A 138 3.67 3.90 17.83
N GLU A 139 3.87 3.36 16.62
CA GLU A 139 4.41 4.09 15.46
C GLU A 139 3.33 4.55 14.48
N TYR A 140 2.18 5.00 14.98
CA TYR A 140 1.11 5.49 14.10
C TYR A 140 0.56 4.39 13.16
N GLY A 141 0.43 3.16 13.70
CA GLY A 141 -0.44 2.12 13.17
C GLY A 141 0.16 1.21 12.08
N ASN A 142 -0.59 0.98 11.00
CA ASN A 142 -0.23 0.03 9.94
C ASN A 142 0.79 0.68 8.99
N ILE A 143 1.99 0.13 8.97
CA ILE A 143 3.10 0.60 8.15
C ILE A 143 3.46 -0.45 7.11
N LEU A 144 3.75 -0.01 5.89
CA LEU A 144 4.27 -0.85 4.81
C LEU A 144 5.64 -0.32 4.39
N THR A 145 6.63 -1.20 4.23
CA THR A 145 7.93 -0.84 3.67
C THR A 145 8.49 -2.00 2.84
N PHE A 146 9.53 -1.72 2.04
CA PHE A 146 10.31 -2.76 1.39
C PHE A 146 11.78 -2.37 1.26
N TYR A 147 12.61 -3.39 1.15
CA TYR A 147 14.04 -3.27 0.95
C TYR A 147 14.59 -4.53 0.28
N SER A 148 15.76 -4.41 -0.31
CA SER A 148 16.51 -5.46 -0.97
C SER A 148 17.36 -6.16 0.07
N ASP A 149 17.32 -7.49 0.06
CA ASP A 149 18.26 -8.32 0.82
C ASP A 149 19.56 -8.42 0.01
N GLU A 150 20.68 -7.97 0.59
CA GLU A 150 22.00 -8.18 -0.01
C GLU A 150 22.40 -9.65 0.27
N CYS A 151 22.24 -10.52 -0.74
CA CYS A 151 22.83 -11.86 -0.72
C CYS A 151 24.30 -11.82 -1.10
#